data_AF-K9Q8A3-F1
#
_entry.id   AF-K9Q8A3-F1
#
_cell.length_a   1.000
_cell.length_b   1.000
_cell.length_c   1.000
_cell.angle_alpha   90.00
_cell.angle_beta   90.00
_cell.angle_gamma   90.00
#
_symmetry.space_group_name_H-M   'P 1'
#
loop_
_entity.id
_entity.type
_entity.pdbx_description
1 polymer ?
#
loop_
_entity_poly.entity_id
_entity_poly.type
_entity_poly.pdbx_seq_one_letter_code
_entity_poly.pdbx_strand_id
1 'polypeptide(L)'
;MISIYSQIEQGKAWINKYRGNLPVFACVLGFTETALIPGISAAGSTPEDRKYTACADAEFLYYGAEHQPQYSLPPLTAGASPVLISRAVVEALKIPVYLFNAGLPQFPAVPAIDLGGSLAQCVSTGKAMELATVKHLLEQGMIWGDRLAAEVPQSYVILSECVVGGTTTALAILTALGIDAIGKVNSSHPICNHQQKWQIVQSGLQKIPHSSHPLEIVAAVGDPMQVVVAGMAIAASRRCGVILAGGTQMLAVYALTTAISQALNLFWQPTEVIVGTTRWVAEDPTGKTVDLALSLDKISNTQGTNPPLLSTQLSFANSRYTQLQAYEQGFVKEGVGAGAACIAAYLYQNWSQSQLLVAIEDQFQRLCQSKV
;
A
#
# COMPACT_ATOMS: atom_id res chain seq x y z
N MET A 1 16.97 -2.28 13.52
CA MET A 1 16.25 -1.17 12.85
C MET A 1 14.82 -1.55 12.48
N ILE A 2 14.53 -2.84 12.28
CA ILE A 2 13.15 -3.33 12.09
C ILE A 2 12.51 -3.69 13.43
N SER A 3 11.26 -3.27 13.63
CA SER A 3 10.36 -3.73 14.68
C SER A 3 9.33 -4.71 14.11
N ILE A 4 9.00 -5.75 14.88
CA ILE A 4 7.99 -6.76 14.52
C ILE A 4 6.87 -6.68 15.55
N TYR A 5 5.66 -6.35 15.11
CA TYR A 5 4.52 -6.04 15.99
C TYR A 5 3.53 -7.21 16.11
N SER A 6 3.53 -8.15 15.16
CA SER A 6 2.72 -9.36 15.17
C SER A 6 3.50 -10.55 14.59
N GLN A 7 3.11 -11.77 14.96
CA GLN A 7 3.73 -13.03 14.49
C GLN A 7 5.27 -12.99 14.55
N ILE A 8 5.80 -12.66 15.73
CA ILE A 8 7.22 -12.31 15.94
C ILE A 8 8.18 -13.37 15.37
N GLU A 9 7.94 -14.64 15.66
CA GLU A 9 8.84 -15.72 15.21
C GLU A 9 8.80 -15.93 13.69
N GLN A 10 7.62 -15.84 13.07
CA GLN A 10 7.51 -15.88 11.62
C GLN A 10 8.19 -14.66 10.97
N GLY A 11 8.00 -13.46 11.52
CA GLY A 11 8.67 -12.25 11.05
C GLY A 11 10.20 -12.34 11.13
N LYS A 12 10.74 -12.88 12.23
CA LYS A 12 12.19 -13.15 12.38
C LYS A 12 12.68 -14.17 11.35
N ALA A 13 11.95 -15.27 11.17
CA ALA A 13 12.30 -16.29 10.19
C ALA A 13 12.31 -15.72 8.77
N TRP A 14 11.31 -14.91 8.42
CA TRP A 14 11.20 -14.26 7.12
C TRP A 14 12.37 -13.28 6.88
N ILE A 15 12.68 -12.41 7.84
CA ILE A 15 13.83 -11.49 7.79
C ILE A 15 15.14 -12.25 7.58
N ASN A 16 15.34 -13.34 8.33
CA ASN A 16 16.57 -14.14 8.23
C ASN A 16 16.68 -14.85 6.88
N LYS A 17 15.57 -15.34 6.33
CA LYS A 17 15.51 -16.02 5.04
C LYS A 17 15.91 -15.10 3.88
N TYR A 18 15.49 -13.84 3.90
CA TYR A 18 15.68 -12.90 2.79
C TYR A 18 16.75 -11.82 3.02
N ARG A 19 17.52 -11.92 4.11
CA ARG A 19 18.66 -11.04 4.36
C ARG A 19 19.71 -11.21 3.26
N GLY A 20 20.24 -10.09 2.76
CA GLY A 20 21.23 -10.04 1.70
C GLY A 20 20.64 -10.11 0.28
N ASN A 21 19.32 -10.28 0.14
CA ASN A 21 18.68 -10.40 -1.17
C ASN A 21 18.05 -9.07 -1.62
N LEU A 22 18.26 -8.72 -2.89
CA LEU A 22 17.66 -7.54 -3.53
C LEU A 22 16.25 -7.90 -4.04
N PRO A 23 15.22 -7.11 -3.73
CA PRO A 23 13.87 -7.39 -4.20
C PRO A 23 13.61 -6.82 -5.60
N VAL A 24 12.42 -7.13 -6.12
CA VAL A 24 11.75 -6.32 -7.16
C VAL A 24 10.67 -5.47 -6.49
N PHE A 25 10.56 -4.21 -6.90
CA PHE A 25 9.57 -3.26 -6.40
C PHE A 25 8.43 -3.09 -7.41
N ALA A 26 7.24 -3.58 -7.06
CA ALA A 26 6.02 -3.37 -7.84
C ALA A 26 5.15 -2.31 -7.17
N CYS A 27 4.67 -1.33 -7.92
CA CYS A 27 3.70 -0.35 -7.46
C CYS A 27 2.42 -0.43 -8.30
N VAL A 28 1.31 -0.78 -7.65
CA VAL A 28 0.00 -0.86 -8.26
C VAL A 28 -0.76 0.44 -8.01
N LEU A 29 -1.03 1.15 -9.10
CA LEU A 29 -1.71 2.44 -9.11
C LEU A 29 -3.19 2.22 -9.37
N GLY A 30 -4.04 2.88 -8.58
CA GLY A 30 -5.48 2.79 -8.73
C GLY A 30 -6.17 4.06 -8.29
N PHE A 31 -7.43 4.22 -8.70
CA PHE A 31 -8.24 5.36 -8.30
C PHE A 31 -9.61 4.91 -7.80
N THR A 32 -10.11 5.64 -6.80
CA THR A 32 -11.51 5.58 -6.38
C THR A 32 -12.08 7.00 -6.32
N GLU A 33 -13.29 7.21 -6.81
CA GLU A 33 -14.01 8.49 -6.67
C GLU A 33 -14.24 8.87 -5.20
N THR A 34 -14.10 7.93 -4.27
CA THR A 34 -14.05 8.21 -2.82
C THR A 34 -13.00 9.27 -2.50
N ALA A 35 -11.89 9.32 -3.27
CA ALA A 35 -10.86 10.34 -3.16
C ALA A 35 -11.39 11.77 -3.40
N LEU A 36 -12.48 11.94 -4.14
CA LEU A 36 -13.02 13.26 -4.47
C LEU A 36 -13.80 13.89 -3.31
N ILE A 37 -14.13 13.12 -2.27
CA ILE A 37 -14.84 13.63 -1.10
C ILE A 37 -13.96 14.62 -0.34
N PRO A 38 -14.43 15.85 -0.04
CA PRO A 38 -13.67 16.82 0.74
C PRO A 38 -13.23 16.27 2.10
N GLY A 39 -11.96 16.46 2.45
CA GLY A 39 -11.41 16.03 3.75
C GLY A 39 -11.23 14.52 3.92
N ILE A 40 -11.50 13.69 2.90
CA ILE A 40 -11.34 12.24 3.01
C ILE A 40 -9.87 11.80 3.15
N SER A 41 -8.97 12.58 2.55
CA SER A 41 -7.54 12.35 2.54
C SER A 41 -6.79 13.69 2.45
N ALA A 42 -5.58 13.69 3.00
CA ALA A 42 -4.59 14.75 2.92
C ALA A 42 -3.53 14.50 1.82
N ALA A 43 -3.59 13.35 1.12
CA ALA A 43 -2.70 12.98 0.02
C ALA A 43 -3.10 13.70 -1.28
N GLY A 44 -2.89 15.02 -1.29
CA GLY A 44 -3.43 15.97 -2.26
C GLY A 44 -4.39 16.93 -1.56
N SER A 45 -4.10 18.24 -1.65
CA SER A 45 -4.78 19.28 -0.87
C SER A 45 -6.23 19.50 -1.32
N THR A 46 -6.52 19.32 -2.61
CA THR A 46 -7.85 19.47 -3.21
C THR A 46 -8.37 18.16 -3.82
N PRO A 47 -9.69 18.00 -4.06
CA PRO A 47 -10.20 16.88 -4.85
C PRO A 47 -9.57 16.73 -6.22
N GLU A 48 -9.18 17.84 -6.87
CA GLU A 48 -8.51 17.82 -8.16
C GLU A 48 -7.08 17.27 -8.02
N ASP A 49 -6.35 17.72 -7.00
CA ASP A 49 -5.01 17.20 -6.67
C ASP A 49 -5.01 15.67 -6.55
N ARG A 50 -6.03 15.16 -5.86
CA ARG A 50 -6.19 13.73 -5.59
C ARG A 50 -6.45 12.88 -6.83
N LYS A 51 -6.87 13.46 -7.96
CA LYS A 51 -7.05 12.73 -9.23
C LYS A 51 -5.73 12.32 -9.85
N TYR A 52 -4.68 13.12 -9.67
CA TYR A 52 -3.39 12.90 -10.32
C TYR A 52 -2.28 12.50 -9.35
N THR A 53 -2.52 12.44 -8.03
CA THR A 53 -1.53 12.00 -7.03
C THR A 53 -0.83 10.71 -7.44
N ALA A 54 -1.59 9.67 -7.85
CA ALA A 54 -1.00 8.40 -8.25
C ALA A 54 -0.14 8.50 -9.52
N CYS A 55 -0.53 9.34 -10.48
CA CYS A 55 0.29 9.62 -11.67
C CYS A 55 1.58 10.35 -11.30
N ALA A 56 1.50 11.37 -10.44
CA ALA A 56 2.65 12.15 -10.00
C ALA A 56 3.63 11.31 -9.15
N ASP A 57 3.11 10.47 -8.25
CA ASP A 57 3.94 9.55 -7.48
C ASP A 57 4.59 8.49 -8.39
N ALA A 58 3.88 7.95 -9.37
CA ALA A 58 4.45 7.01 -10.33
C ALA A 58 5.59 7.65 -11.15
N GLU A 59 5.36 8.87 -11.63
CA GLU A 59 6.34 9.65 -12.39
C GLU A 59 7.60 9.95 -11.59
N PHE A 60 7.43 10.39 -10.34
CA PHE A 60 8.55 10.66 -9.45
C PHE A 60 9.28 9.38 -9.03
N LEU A 61 8.57 8.27 -8.78
CA LEU A 61 9.20 7.00 -8.44
C LEU A 61 10.12 6.51 -9.57
N TYR A 62 9.68 6.67 -10.82
CA TYR A 62 10.41 6.20 -12.00
C TYR A 62 11.55 7.12 -12.41
N TYR A 63 11.30 8.41 -12.59
CA TYR A 63 12.31 9.35 -13.10
C TYR A 63 13.11 10.09 -12.02
N GLY A 64 12.53 10.28 -10.83
CA GLY A 64 13.15 11.04 -9.75
C GLY A 64 13.08 12.55 -9.93
N ALA A 65 13.82 13.27 -9.09
CA ALA A 65 13.72 14.73 -8.93
C ALA A 65 14.27 15.57 -10.09
N GLU A 66 15.13 15.00 -10.94
CA GLU A 66 15.80 15.71 -12.04
C GLU A 66 14.94 15.79 -13.31
N HIS A 67 13.83 15.06 -13.35
CA HIS A 67 12.89 15.07 -14.45
C HIS A 67 11.87 16.20 -14.30
N GLN A 68 11.56 16.89 -15.39
CA GLN A 68 10.45 17.85 -15.44
C GLN A 68 9.14 17.08 -15.60
N PRO A 69 8.30 17.01 -14.56
CA PRO A 69 7.17 16.10 -14.60
C PRO A 69 6.00 16.67 -15.40
N GLN A 70 5.27 15.81 -16.11
CA GLN A 70 3.94 16.12 -16.62
C GLN A 70 2.95 16.32 -15.46
N TYR A 71 3.06 15.52 -14.40
CA TYR A 71 2.27 15.64 -13.17
C TYR A 71 3.19 15.95 -11.98
N SER A 72 3.22 17.21 -11.56
CA SER A 72 3.96 17.61 -10.35
C SER A 72 3.38 16.94 -9.10
N LEU A 73 4.25 16.54 -8.16
CA LEU A 73 3.81 16.05 -6.85
C LEU A 73 2.84 17.06 -6.22
N PRO A 74 1.59 16.65 -5.90
CA PRO A 74 0.57 17.57 -5.46
C PRO A 74 0.94 18.20 -4.13
N PRO A 75 0.50 19.45 -3.87
CA PRO A 75 0.67 20.04 -2.56
C PRO A 75 -0.07 19.21 -1.50
N LEU A 76 0.56 19.08 -0.34
CA LEU A 76 0.00 18.43 0.84
C LEU A 76 -0.36 19.50 1.88
N THR A 77 -1.33 19.20 2.75
CA THR A 77 -1.64 20.08 3.89
C THR A 77 -0.43 20.34 4.78
N ALA A 78 0.36 19.30 5.00
CA ALA A 78 1.70 19.32 5.57
C ALA A 78 2.40 18.02 5.17
N GLY A 79 3.73 18.02 5.18
CA GLY A 79 4.51 16.85 4.80
C GLY A 79 5.14 16.92 3.42
N ALA A 80 5.70 15.79 3.01
CA ALA A 80 6.17 15.52 1.66
C ALA A 80 5.56 14.19 1.19
N SER A 81 5.49 13.94 -0.13
CA SER A 81 4.96 12.66 -0.62
C SER A 81 5.87 11.50 -0.17
N PRO A 82 5.31 10.36 0.28
CA PRO A 82 6.10 9.21 0.71
C PRO A 82 6.87 8.56 -0.44
N VAL A 83 6.54 8.88 -1.70
CA VAL A 83 7.34 8.48 -2.86
C VAL A 83 8.79 8.94 -2.76
N LEU A 84 9.09 10.04 -2.07
CA LEU A 84 10.47 10.49 -1.84
C LEU A 84 11.29 9.45 -1.09
N ILE A 85 10.66 8.76 -0.13
CA ILE A 85 11.27 7.69 0.65
C ILE A 85 11.57 6.49 -0.25
N SER A 86 10.55 6.05 -0.98
CA SER A 86 10.68 4.92 -1.90
C SER A 86 11.72 5.19 -2.98
N ARG A 87 11.68 6.39 -3.61
CA ARG A 87 12.63 6.82 -4.64
C ARG A 87 14.06 6.80 -4.12
N ALA A 88 14.30 7.34 -2.93
CA ALA A 88 15.62 7.37 -2.30
C ALA A 88 16.23 5.97 -2.25
N VAL A 89 15.45 4.98 -1.81
CA VAL A 89 15.93 3.62 -1.66
C VAL A 89 16.06 2.91 -3.01
N VAL A 90 15.03 2.96 -3.86
CA VAL A 90 15.06 2.21 -5.13
C VAL A 90 16.17 2.71 -6.06
N GLU A 91 16.42 4.02 -6.08
CA GLU A 91 17.51 4.60 -6.87
C GLU A 91 18.88 4.21 -6.30
N ALA A 92 19.10 4.41 -4.99
CA ALA A 92 20.39 4.16 -4.37
C ALA A 92 20.80 2.69 -4.40
N LEU A 93 19.83 1.78 -4.28
CA LEU A 93 20.05 0.33 -4.31
C LEU A 93 19.83 -0.30 -5.68
N LYS A 94 19.44 0.49 -6.69
CA LYS A 94 19.12 0.04 -8.05
C LYS A 94 18.08 -1.10 -8.04
N ILE A 95 17.08 -0.98 -7.18
CA ILE A 95 15.97 -1.95 -7.10
C ILE A 95 15.16 -1.84 -8.40
N PRO A 96 14.91 -2.93 -9.13
CA PRO A 96 14.05 -2.90 -10.31
C PRO A 96 12.63 -2.47 -9.93
N VAL A 97 12.07 -1.51 -10.67
CA VAL A 97 10.72 -0.96 -10.43
C VAL A 97 9.78 -1.34 -11.57
N TYR A 98 8.61 -1.87 -11.22
CA TYR A 98 7.48 -2.11 -12.12
C TYR A 98 6.28 -1.29 -11.66
N LEU A 99 5.71 -0.52 -12.59
CA LEU A 99 4.51 0.28 -12.36
C LEU A 99 3.33 -0.37 -13.06
N PHE A 100 2.21 -0.49 -12.36
CA PHE A 100 1.00 -1.12 -12.85
C PHE A 100 -0.17 -0.14 -12.79
N ASN A 101 -0.84 0.09 -13.90
CA ASN A 101 -2.10 0.81 -13.94
C ASN A 101 -3.27 -0.19 -13.78
N ALA A 102 -3.88 -0.21 -12.60
CA ALA A 102 -5.06 -1.06 -12.33
C ALA A 102 -6.39 -0.35 -12.64
N GLY A 103 -6.38 0.97 -12.87
CA GLY A 103 -7.58 1.75 -13.06
C GLY A 103 -7.43 3.20 -12.64
N LEU A 104 -6.58 3.95 -13.35
CA LEU A 104 -6.43 5.40 -13.19
C LEU A 104 -7.36 6.17 -14.14
N PRO A 105 -7.82 7.38 -13.77
CA PRO A 105 -8.60 8.24 -14.65
C PRO A 105 -7.77 8.79 -15.82
N GLN A 106 -6.45 8.84 -15.65
CA GLN A 106 -5.48 9.30 -16.64
C GLN A 106 -4.29 8.35 -16.63
N PHE A 107 -3.71 8.08 -17.80
CA PHE A 107 -2.49 7.27 -17.87
C PHE A 107 -1.29 8.04 -17.26
N PRO A 108 -0.45 7.36 -16.48
CA PRO A 108 0.73 7.98 -15.91
C PRO A 108 1.78 8.23 -17.02
N ALA A 109 2.55 9.31 -16.91
CA ALA A 109 3.52 9.73 -17.93
C ALA A 109 4.83 8.91 -17.90
N VAL A 110 4.73 7.60 -17.65
CA VAL A 110 5.84 6.66 -17.44
C VAL A 110 5.53 5.32 -18.10
N PRO A 111 6.55 4.50 -18.39
CA PRO A 111 6.35 3.11 -18.77
C PRO A 111 5.63 2.35 -17.64
N ALA A 112 4.32 2.17 -17.79
CA ALA A 112 3.48 1.42 -16.87
C ALA A 112 2.79 0.27 -17.62
N ILE A 113 2.64 -0.84 -16.92
CA ILE A 113 1.89 -2.00 -17.40
C ILE A 113 0.42 -1.71 -17.18
N ASP A 114 -0.34 -1.63 -18.27
CA ASP A 114 -1.80 -1.53 -18.20
C ASP A 114 -2.41 -2.90 -17.91
N LEU A 115 -3.20 -2.98 -16.83
CA LEU A 115 -3.90 -4.19 -16.41
C LEU A 115 -5.33 -4.24 -16.94
N GLY A 116 -5.77 -3.29 -17.78
CA GLY A 116 -7.08 -3.33 -18.41
C GLY A 116 -8.25 -3.15 -17.42
N GLY A 117 -8.00 -2.50 -16.29
CA GLY A 117 -9.02 -2.22 -15.29
C GLY A 117 -9.77 -0.90 -15.52
N SER A 118 -10.54 -0.51 -14.51
CA SER A 118 -11.27 0.76 -14.50
C SER A 118 -11.13 1.42 -13.13
N LEU A 119 -11.32 2.74 -13.09
CA LEU A 119 -11.47 3.42 -11.81
C LEU A 119 -12.64 2.85 -11.01
N ALA A 120 -12.55 2.94 -9.67
CA ALA A 120 -13.65 2.59 -8.79
C ALA A 120 -14.57 3.80 -8.54
N GLN A 121 -15.88 3.59 -8.62
CA GLN A 121 -16.86 4.53 -8.10
C GLN A 121 -16.73 4.69 -6.58
N CYS A 122 -17.38 5.71 -6.03
CA CYS A 122 -17.32 5.97 -4.61
C CYS A 122 -17.87 4.78 -3.80
N VAL A 123 -17.22 4.43 -2.69
CA VAL A 123 -17.62 3.33 -1.80
C VAL A 123 -19.09 3.45 -1.36
N SER A 124 -19.60 4.67 -1.17
CA SER A 124 -20.99 4.91 -0.75
C SER A 124 -22.04 4.42 -1.75
N THR A 125 -21.65 4.16 -3.01
CA THR A 125 -22.55 3.65 -4.05
C THR A 125 -22.92 2.19 -3.83
N GLY A 126 -22.05 1.40 -3.19
CA GLY A 126 -22.16 -0.06 -3.16
C GLY A 126 -21.93 -0.73 -4.52
N LYS A 127 -21.36 -0.01 -5.49
CA LYS A 127 -21.11 -0.43 -6.88
C LYS A 127 -19.78 0.13 -7.38
N ALA A 128 -18.71 -0.06 -6.60
CA ALA A 128 -17.38 0.45 -6.92
C ALA A 128 -16.90 0.06 -8.33
N MET A 129 -17.05 -1.18 -8.76
CA MET A 129 -16.61 -1.68 -10.06
C MET A 129 -17.54 -2.77 -10.58
N GLU A 130 -17.54 -2.98 -11.90
CA GLU A 130 -18.19 -4.16 -12.49
C GLU A 130 -17.50 -5.45 -12.02
N LEU A 131 -18.29 -6.47 -11.68
CA LEU A 131 -17.75 -7.76 -11.23
C LEU A 131 -16.84 -8.42 -12.28
N ALA A 132 -17.12 -8.20 -13.57
CA ALA A 132 -16.27 -8.67 -14.67
C ALA A 132 -14.88 -8.03 -14.62
N THR A 133 -14.79 -6.72 -14.34
CA THR A 133 -13.53 -6.00 -14.15
C THR A 133 -12.76 -6.54 -12.95
N VAL A 134 -13.43 -6.80 -11.82
CA VAL A 134 -12.79 -7.38 -10.64
C VAL A 134 -12.18 -8.76 -10.92
N LYS A 135 -12.92 -9.61 -11.64
CA LYS A 135 -12.41 -10.94 -12.06
C LYS A 135 -11.21 -10.82 -12.99
N HIS A 136 -11.29 -9.93 -13.98
CA HIS A 136 -10.18 -9.66 -14.89
C HIS A 136 -8.93 -9.19 -14.14
N LEU A 137 -9.08 -8.24 -13.21
CA LEU A 137 -7.97 -7.71 -12.42
C LEU A 137 -7.36 -8.76 -11.48
N LEU A 138 -8.17 -9.68 -10.93
CA LEU A 138 -7.65 -10.83 -10.19
C LEU A 138 -6.76 -11.72 -11.09
N GLU A 139 -7.24 -12.06 -12.29
CA GLU A 139 -6.49 -12.87 -13.25
C GLU A 139 -5.18 -12.19 -13.66
N GLN A 140 -5.22 -10.88 -13.94
CA GLN A 140 -4.02 -10.09 -14.21
C GLN A 140 -3.05 -10.09 -13.03
N GLY A 141 -3.57 -9.93 -11.81
CA GLY A 141 -2.78 -10.03 -10.59
C GLY A 141 -2.07 -11.38 -10.47
N MET A 142 -2.78 -12.48 -10.73
CA MET A 142 -2.21 -13.83 -10.72
C MET A 142 -1.08 -13.98 -11.76
N ILE A 143 -1.32 -13.54 -13.00
CA ILE A 143 -0.33 -13.60 -14.09
C ILE A 143 0.94 -12.82 -13.72
N TRP A 144 0.77 -11.59 -13.23
CA TRP A 144 1.92 -10.75 -12.89
C TRP A 144 2.62 -11.17 -11.60
N GLY A 145 1.92 -11.74 -10.63
CA GLY A 145 2.55 -12.33 -9.46
C GLY A 145 3.50 -13.47 -9.83
N ASP A 146 3.08 -14.37 -10.73
CA ASP A 146 3.95 -15.44 -11.25
C ASP A 146 5.15 -14.90 -12.04
N ARG A 147 4.95 -13.85 -12.85
CA ARG A 147 6.03 -13.20 -13.61
C ARG A 147 7.04 -12.52 -12.70
N LEU A 148 6.59 -11.69 -11.77
CA LEU A 148 7.48 -10.99 -10.83
C LEU A 148 8.26 -11.98 -9.98
N ALA A 149 7.64 -13.07 -9.51
CA ALA A 149 8.34 -14.09 -8.74
C ALA A 149 9.41 -14.84 -9.57
N ALA A 150 9.23 -14.95 -10.89
CA ALA A 150 10.23 -15.55 -11.78
C ALA A 150 11.47 -14.65 -11.97
N GLU A 151 11.34 -13.33 -11.82
CA GLU A 151 12.47 -12.37 -11.88
C GLU A 151 13.37 -12.42 -10.63
N VAL A 152 12.85 -12.92 -9.50
CA VAL A 152 13.55 -12.94 -8.21
C VAL A 152 13.64 -14.35 -7.61
N PRO A 153 14.25 -15.32 -8.32
CA PRO A 153 14.44 -16.65 -7.76
C PRO A 153 15.27 -16.55 -6.48
N GLN A 154 14.72 -17.06 -5.36
CA GLN A 154 15.32 -17.01 -4.01
C GLN A 154 15.33 -15.63 -3.31
N SER A 155 14.69 -14.60 -3.89
CA SER A 155 14.49 -13.30 -3.24
C SER A 155 13.00 -13.06 -2.97
N TYR A 156 12.54 -11.82 -2.97
CA TYR A 156 11.18 -11.43 -2.63
C TYR A 156 10.69 -10.27 -3.50
N VAL A 157 9.37 -10.15 -3.60
CA VAL A 157 8.71 -9.04 -4.27
C VAL A 157 8.12 -8.08 -3.24
N ILE A 158 8.23 -6.80 -3.51
CA ILE A 158 7.53 -5.74 -2.76
C ILE A 158 6.31 -5.35 -3.59
N LEU A 159 5.12 -5.60 -3.06
CA LEU A 159 3.86 -5.23 -3.70
C LEU A 159 3.28 -4.01 -2.99
N SER A 160 3.47 -2.84 -3.58
CA SER A 160 3.07 -1.54 -3.03
C SER A 160 1.88 -0.93 -3.77
N GLU A 161 1.36 0.17 -3.23
CA GLU A 161 0.19 0.87 -3.77
C GLU A 161 0.35 2.38 -3.82
N CYS A 162 -0.38 3.02 -4.74
CA CYS A 162 -0.79 4.40 -4.59
C CYS A 162 -2.28 4.55 -4.98
N VAL A 163 -3.13 4.64 -3.97
CA VAL A 163 -4.58 4.88 -4.09
C VAL A 163 -5.04 5.91 -3.07
N VAL A 164 -5.32 7.12 -3.53
CA VAL A 164 -5.93 8.13 -2.66
C VAL A 164 -7.34 7.68 -2.29
N GLY A 165 -7.67 7.75 -0.99
CA GLY A 165 -8.92 7.17 -0.46
C GLY A 165 -8.83 5.67 -0.16
N GLY A 166 -7.69 5.01 -0.41
CA GLY A 166 -7.48 3.58 -0.20
C GLY A 166 -7.68 3.11 1.26
N THR A 167 -7.48 3.99 2.24
CA THR A 167 -7.79 3.66 3.65
C THR A 167 -9.30 3.52 3.92
N THR A 168 -10.14 4.17 3.13
CA THR A 168 -11.61 4.08 3.22
C THR A 168 -12.12 2.81 2.57
N THR A 169 -11.60 2.45 1.39
CA THR A 169 -11.90 1.16 0.74
C THR A 169 -11.36 0.00 1.57
N ALA A 170 -10.18 0.15 2.22
CA ALA A 170 -9.66 -0.82 3.18
C ALA A 170 -10.60 -1.06 4.37
N LEU A 171 -11.15 0.02 4.96
CA LEU A 171 -12.17 -0.09 6.01
C LEU A 171 -13.39 -0.86 5.50
N ALA A 172 -13.82 -0.60 4.27
CA ALA A 172 -14.97 -1.28 3.68
C ALA A 172 -14.74 -2.78 3.48
N ILE A 173 -13.61 -3.16 2.88
CA ILE A 173 -13.21 -4.56 2.66
C ILE A 173 -13.12 -5.30 4.00
N LEU A 174 -12.36 -4.78 4.97
CA LEU A 174 -12.18 -5.42 6.28
C LEU A 174 -13.53 -5.63 6.96
N THR A 175 -14.39 -4.61 6.99
CA THR A 175 -15.71 -4.68 7.63
C THR A 175 -16.63 -5.68 6.92
N ALA A 176 -16.65 -5.67 5.58
CA ALA A 176 -17.45 -6.61 4.79
C ALA A 176 -17.02 -8.07 4.98
N LEU A 177 -15.73 -8.30 5.23
CA LEU A 177 -15.16 -9.61 5.58
C LEU A 177 -15.37 -9.99 7.05
N GLY A 178 -16.11 -9.19 7.83
CA GLY A 178 -16.46 -9.48 9.22
C GLY A 178 -15.38 -9.08 10.24
N ILE A 179 -14.36 -8.34 9.83
CA ILE A 179 -13.34 -7.82 10.75
C ILE A 179 -13.85 -6.54 11.40
N ASP A 180 -13.72 -6.48 12.73
CA ASP A 180 -13.96 -5.26 13.50
C ASP A 180 -12.87 -4.23 13.19
N ALA A 181 -13.10 -3.41 12.15
CA ALA A 181 -12.16 -2.41 11.65
C ALA A 181 -12.59 -0.96 11.89
N ILE A 182 -13.81 -0.75 12.40
CA ILE A 182 -14.35 0.58 12.68
C ILE A 182 -13.47 1.28 13.71
N GLY A 183 -12.98 2.48 13.39
CA GLY A 183 -12.10 3.23 14.27
C GLY A 183 -10.66 2.73 14.31
N LYS A 184 -10.25 1.82 13.42
CA LYS A 184 -8.91 1.20 13.46
C LYS A 184 -8.01 1.51 12.26
N VAL A 185 -8.57 1.89 11.12
CA VAL A 185 -7.79 2.20 9.91
C VAL A 185 -7.00 3.52 10.02
N ASN A 186 -5.81 3.60 9.45
CA ASN A 186 -5.03 4.83 9.49
C ASN A 186 -5.56 5.88 8.50
N SER A 187 -4.91 7.04 8.53
CA SER A 187 -5.18 8.15 7.62
C SER A 187 -3.91 8.95 7.38
N SER A 188 -3.86 9.65 6.25
CA SER A 188 -2.83 10.66 5.96
C SER A 188 -2.97 11.92 6.82
N HIS A 189 -4.10 12.08 7.52
CA HIS A 189 -4.32 13.14 8.50
C HIS A 189 -3.60 12.84 9.82
N PRO A 190 -3.19 13.87 10.59
CA PRO A 190 -2.55 13.69 11.90
C PRO A 190 -3.48 12.97 12.88
N ILE A 191 -4.78 13.28 12.82
CA ILE A 191 -5.83 12.56 13.53
C ILE A 191 -6.71 11.86 12.49
N CYS A 192 -6.91 10.56 12.64
CA CYS A 192 -7.73 9.78 11.72
C CYS A 192 -9.20 10.27 11.70
N ASN A 193 -9.70 10.57 10.50
CA ASN A 193 -11.07 11.00 10.20
C ASN A 193 -12.07 9.81 10.19
N HIS A 194 -12.06 9.01 11.26
CA HIS A 194 -12.82 7.75 11.36
C HIS A 194 -14.32 7.90 11.12
N GLN A 195 -14.95 8.91 11.73
CA GLN A 195 -16.38 9.12 11.60
C GLN A 195 -16.81 9.34 10.15
N GLN A 196 -16.05 10.16 9.42
CA GLN A 196 -16.31 10.45 8.00
C GLN A 196 -16.17 9.18 7.15
N LYS A 197 -15.07 8.43 7.33
CA LYS A 197 -14.86 7.16 6.62
C LYS A 197 -15.98 6.18 6.90
N TRP A 198 -16.38 6.03 8.16
CA TRP A 198 -17.44 5.11 8.56
C TRP A 198 -18.78 5.46 7.92
N GLN A 199 -19.19 6.73 7.89
CA GLN A 199 -20.44 7.15 7.25
C GLN A 199 -20.50 6.76 5.76
N ILE A 200 -19.39 6.93 5.04
CA ILE A 200 -19.27 6.57 3.62
C ILE A 200 -19.34 5.06 3.46
N VAL A 201 -18.55 4.32 4.24
CA VAL A 201 -18.47 2.86 4.19
C VAL A 201 -19.82 2.23 4.53
N GLN A 202 -20.46 2.68 5.61
CA GLN A 202 -21.77 2.18 6.04
C GLN A 202 -22.82 2.33 4.92
N SER A 203 -22.80 3.44 4.20
CA SER A 203 -23.73 3.68 3.07
C SER A 203 -23.55 2.69 1.93
N GLY A 204 -22.30 2.27 1.66
CA GLY A 204 -21.99 1.24 0.67
C GLY A 204 -22.37 -0.16 1.15
N LEU A 205 -22.00 -0.49 2.39
CA LEU A 205 -22.24 -1.82 2.98
C LEU A 205 -23.73 -2.14 3.16
N GLN A 206 -24.59 -1.14 3.39
CA GLN A 206 -26.04 -1.34 3.46
C GLN A 206 -26.66 -1.85 2.14
N LYS A 207 -25.93 -1.75 1.02
CA LYS A 207 -26.41 -2.12 -0.32
C LYS A 207 -25.91 -3.47 -0.79
N ILE A 208 -25.10 -4.15 0.02
CA ILE A 208 -24.60 -5.49 -0.29
C ILE A 208 -25.21 -6.53 0.65
N PRO A 209 -25.49 -7.76 0.16
CA PRO A 209 -25.89 -8.85 1.02
C PRO A 209 -24.83 -9.16 2.09
N HIS A 210 -25.30 -9.53 3.27
CA HIS A 210 -24.43 -10.18 4.26
C HIS A 210 -23.85 -11.46 3.65
N SER A 211 -22.56 -11.72 3.94
CA SER A 211 -21.84 -12.92 3.45
C SER A 211 -21.66 -12.99 1.92
N SER A 212 -21.54 -11.84 1.25
CA SER A 212 -21.21 -11.76 -0.17
C SER A 212 -19.87 -12.42 -0.50
N HIS A 213 -19.73 -12.95 -1.72
CA HIS A 213 -18.45 -13.52 -2.18
C HIS A 213 -17.34 -12.44 -2.15
N PRO A 214 -16.07 -12.75 -1.83
CA PRO A 214 -15.02 -11.73 -1.70
C PRO A 214 -14.85 -10.86 -2.95
N LEU A 215 -15.05 -11.41 -4.15
CA LEU A 215 -15.02 -10.62 -5.39
C LEU A 215 -16.24 -9.69 -5.55
N GLU A 216 -17.41 -10.07 -5.03
CA GLU A 216 -18.59 -9.20 -5.01
C GLU A 216 -18.40 -8.07 -3.99
N ILE A 217 -17.75 -8.36 -2.86
CA ILE A 217 -17.35 -7.34 -1.88
C ILE A 217 -16.44 -6.29 -2.55
N VAL A 218 -15.42 -6.72 -3.28
CA VAL A 218 -14.54 -5.79 -4.02
C VAL A 218 -15.33 -5.01 -5.07
N ALA A 219 -16.18 -5.67 -5.85
CA ALA A 219 -17.02 -5.03 -6.86
C ALA A 219 -17.93 -3.95 -6.26
N ALA A 220 -18.38 -4.14 -5.02
CA ALA A 220 -19.26 -3.18 -4.36
C ALA A 220 -18.51 -2.03 -3.66
N VAL A 221 -17.43 -2.32 -2.94
CA VAL A 221 -16.83 -1.36 -2.00
C VAL A 221 -15.30 -1.32 -1.99
N GLY A 222 -14.65 -2.06 -2.88
CA GLY A 222 -13.19 -2.06 -3.02
C GLY A 222 -12.65 -0.99 -3.96
N ASP A 223 -11.36 -1.11 -4.26
CA ASP A 223 -10.66 -0.39 -5.34
C ASP A 223 -9.88 -1.38 -6.22
N PRO A 224 -9.50 -1.00 -7.46
CA PRO A 224 -8.84 -1.92 -8.38
C PRO A 224 -7.49 -2.45 -7.89
N MET A 225 -6.75 -1.67 -7.09
CA MET A 225 -5.44 -2.10 -6.58
C MET A 225 -5.58 -3.31 -5.65
N GLN A 226 -6.58 -3.30 -4.77
CA GLN A 226 -6.74 -4.35 -3.75
C GLN A 226 -6.81 -5.76 -4.34
N VAL A 227 -7.60 -5.96 -5.40
CA VAL A 227 -7.78 -7.28 -6.02
C VAL A 227 -6.58 -7.70 -6.87
N VAL A 228 -5.92 -6.74 -7.54
CA VAL A 228 -4.68 -7.00 -8.28
C VAL A 228 -3.60 -7.48 -7.32
N VAL A 229 -3.36 -6.73 -6.23
CA VAL A 229 -2.31 -7.07 -5.27
C VAL A 229 -2.64 -8.38 -4.54
N ALA A 230 -3.91 -8.66 -4.26
CA ALA A 230 -4.31 -9.96 -3.73
C ALA A 230 -3.95 -11.11 -4.70
N GLY A 231 -4.27 -10.99 -5.99
CA GLY A 231 -3.87 -11.97 -7.00
C GLY A 231 -2.35 -12.13 -7.11
N MET A 232 -1.61 -11.01 -7.10
CA MET A 232 -0.15 -11.02 -7.13
C MET A 232 0.44 -11.74 -5.92
N ALA A 233 -0.09 -11.50 -4.72
CA ALA A 233 0.37 -12.14 -3.48
C ALA A 233 0.08 -13.64 -3.47
N ILE A 234 -1.11 -14.07 -3.93
CA ILE A 234 -1.46 -15.49 -4.07
C ILE A 234 -0.46 -16.20 -4.97
N ALA A 235 -0.19 -15.65 -6.15
CA ALA A 235 0.70 -16.28 -7.12
C ALA A 235 2.17 -16.23 -6.67
N ALA A 236 2.69 -15.06 -6.28
CA ALA A 236 4.09 -14.87 -5.95
C ALA A 236 4.53 -15.67 -4.71
N SER A 237 3.68 -15.74 -3.67
CA SER A 237 3.99 -16.46 -2.42
C SER A 237 4.29 -17.95 -2.64
N ARG A 238 3.84 -18.54 -3.74
CA ARG A 238 4.12 -19.94 -4.10
C ARG A 238 5.60 -20.19 -4.42
N ARG A 239 6.37 -19.14 -4.73
CA ARG A 239 7.75 -19.25 -5.25
C ARG A 239 8.75 -18.38 -4.49
N CYS A 240 8.34 -17.22 -3.99
CA CYS A 240 9.23 -16.25 -3.37
C CYS A 240 8.56 -15.55 -2.17
N GLY A 241 9.34 -14.74 -1.45
CA GLY A 241 8.81 -13.91 -0.39
C GLY A 241 7.96 -12.78 -0.95
N VAL A 242 6.99 -12.31 -0.17
CA VAL A 242 6.14 -11.16 -0.52
C VAL A 242 6.10 -10.19 0.65
N ILE A 243 6.41 -8.92 0.38
CA ILE A 243 6.07 -7.81 1.28
C ILE A 243 4.87 -7.09 0.68
N LEU A 244 3.73 -7.17 1.36
CA LEU A 244 2.61 -6.25 1.13
C LEU A 244 2.99 -4.90 1.74
N ALA A 245 3.29 -3.93 0.87
CA ALA A 245 4.02 -2.72 1.20
C ALA A 245 3.10 -1.52 1.38
N GLY A 246 2.69 -1.30 2.62
CA GLY A 246 1.75 -0.26 3.02
C GLY A 246 1.14 -0.55 4.38
N GLY A 247 0.24 0.33 4.80
CA GLY A 247 -0.39 0.29 6.12
C GLY A 247 -1.65 -0.58 6.16
N THR A 248 -2.72 -0.01 6.71
CA THR A 248 -4.01 -0.69 6.87
C THR A 248 -4.64 -1.16 5.55
N GLN A 249 -4.28 -0.53 4.43
CA GLN A 249 -4.62 -1.01 3.09
C GLN A 249 -4.08 -2.42 2.83
N MET A 250 -2.83 -2.68 3.20
CA MET A 250 -2.18 -3.97 2.97
C MET A 250 -2.67 -5.05 3.93
N LEU A 251 -3.16 -4.67 5.13
CA LEU A 251 -3.91 -5.59 5.99
C LEU A 251 -5.26 -5.98 5.35
N ALA A 252 -5.96 -5.05 4.69
CA ALA A 252 -7.16 -5.35 3.93
C ALA A 252 -6.88 -6.25 2.71
N VAL A 253 -5.76 -6.03 2.01
CA VAL A 253 -5.32 -6.90 0.91
C VAL A 253 -4.96 -8.30 1.41
N TYR A 254 -4.27 -8.43 2.55
CA TYR A 254 -3.97 -9.72 3.14
C TYR A 254 -5.25 -10.48 3.54
N ALA A 255 -6.19 -9.76 4.17
CA ALA A 255 -7.53 -10.28 4.50
C ALA A 255 -8.27 -10.77 3.24
N LEU A 256 -8.30 -9.95 2.21
CA LEU A 256 -8.92 -10.25 0.92
C LEU A 256 -8.26 -11.45 0.24
N THR A 257 -6.92 -11.52 0.27
CA THR A 257 -6.14 -12.65 -0.24
C THR A 257 -6.56 -13.96 0.40
N THR A 258 -6.69 -13.96 1.72
CA THR A 258 -7.14 -15.14 2.49
C THR A 258 -8.56 -15.55 2.08
N ALA A 259 -9.48 -14.58 2.00
CA ALA A 259 -10.88 -14.83 1.63
C ALA A 259 -11.03 -15.33 0.18
N ILE A 260 -10.33 -14.72 -0.78
CA ILE A 260 -10.33 -15.16 -2.19
C ILE A 260 -9.74 -16.57 -2.31
N SER A 261 -8.61 -16.83 -1.64
CA SER A 261 -7.97 -18.15 -1.64
C SER A 261 -8.93 -19.24 -1.17
N GLN A 262 -9.68 -19.01 -0.09
CA GLN A 262 -10.67 -19.95 0.42
C GLN A 262 -11.86 -20.12 -0.53
N ALA A 263 -12.46 -19.01 -0.96
CA ALA A 263 -13.67 -19.03 -1.78
C ALA A 263 -13.44 -19.68 -3.16
N LEU A 264 -12.24 -19.51 -3.73
CA LEU A 264 -11.87 -20.05 -5.05
C LEU A 264 -10.97 -21.30 -4.96
N ASN A 265 -10.69 -21.80 -3.75
CA ASN A 265 -9.78 -22.93 -3.50
C ASN A 265 -8.39 -22.75 -4.17
N LEU A 266 -7.83 -21.54 -4.08
CA LEU A 266 -6.51 -21.22 -4.63
C LEU A 266 -5.43 -21.46 -3.58
N PHE A 267 -4.42 -22.25 -3.93
CA PHE A 267 -3.25 -22.42 -3.08
C PHE A 267 -2.42 -21.13 -2.99
N TRP A 268 -1.93 -20.78 -1.81
CA TRP A 268 -0.95 -19.72 -1.55
C TRP A 268 -0.15 -20.07 -0.27
N GLN A 269 0.92 -19.34 0.00
CA GLN A 269 1.80 -19.60 1.16
C GLN A 269 1.79 -18.40 2.12
N PRO A 270 0.90 -18.36 3.13
CA PRO A 270 0.84 -17.26 4.10
C PRO A 270 2.15 -17.02 4.84
N THR A 271 2.95 -18.08 5.06
CA THR A 271 4.26 -18.00 5.71
C THR A 271 5.28 -17.18 4.93
N GLU A 272 5.09 -17.03 3.61
CA GLU A 272 5.95 -16.24 2.73
C GLU A 272 5.50 -14.77 2.60
N VAL A 273 4.35 -14.41 3.17
CA VAL A 273 3.78 -13.07 3.06
C VAL A 273 3.88 -12.32 4.39
N ILE A 274 4.43 -11.11 4.33
CA ILE A 274 4.46 -10.16 5.45
C ILE A 274 3.84 -8.82 5.05
N VAL A 275 3.42 -8.02 6.04
CA VAL A 275 3.03 -6.62 5.83
C VAL A 275 4.16 -5.73 6.32
N GLY A 276 4.71 -4.92 5.42
CA GLY A 276 5.79 -3.97 5.71
C GLY A 276 5.28 -2.54 5.61
N THR A 277 5.36 -1.80 6.71
CA THR A 277 4.85 -0.42 6.84
C THR A 277 5.88 0.50 7.51
N THR A 278 5.60 1.79 7.62
CA THR A 278 6.37 2.71 8.48
C THR A 278 5.97 2.63 9.96
N ARG A 279 6.87 3.06 10.86
CA ARG A 279 6.54 3.22 12.29
C ARG A 279 5.40 4.20 12.52
N TRP A 280 5.28 5.23 11.67
CA TRP A 280 4.23 6.25 11.79
C TRP A 280 2.83 5.68 11.59
N VAL A 281 2.70 4.53 10.92
CA VAL A 281 1.43 3.78 10.82
C VAL A 281 1.29 2.76 11.93
N ALA A 282 2.34 1.99 12.22
CA ALA A 282 2.29 0.93 13.23
C ALA A 282 2.06 1.47 14.64
N GLU A 283 2.61 2.65 14.93
CA GLU A 283 2.61 3.31 16.25
C GLU A 283 1.64 4.52 16.30
N ASP A 284 0.80 4.73 15.28
CA ASP A 284 -0.18 5.82 15.24
C ASP A 284 -1.21 5.67 16.38
N PRO A 285 -1.28 6.58 17.35
CA PRO A 285 -2.22 6.47 18.47
C PRO A 285 -3.68 6.71 18.04
N THR A 286 -3.90 7.23 16.84
CA THR A 286 -5.24 7.49 16.29
C THR A 286 -5.74 6.38 15.38
N GLY A 287 -4.86 5.45 14.99
CA GLY A 287 -5.19 4.19 14.33
C GLY A 287 -5.00 3.01 15.28
N LYS A 288 -5.30 1.80 14.81
CA LYS A 288 -5.06 0.55 15.55
C LYS A 288 -4.54 -0.56 14.63
N THR A 289 -3.48 -0.25 13.88
CA THR A 289 -2.86 -1.15 12.89
C THR A 289 -2.47 -2.51 13.48
N VAL A 290 -1.86 -2.49 14.67
CA VAL A 290 -1.42 -3.72 15.35
C VAL A 290 -2.63 -4.56 15.74
N ASP A 291 -3.67 -3.94 16.32
CA ASP A 291 -4.91 -4.65 16.66
C ASP A 291 -5.59 -5.24 15.42
N LEU A 292 -5.59 -4.52 14.29
CA LEU A 292 -6.09 -5.04 13.02
C LEU A 292 -5.31 -6.28 12.57
N ALA A 293 -3.98 -6.21 12.56
CA ALA A 293 -3.11 -7.31 12.16
C ALA A 293 -3.28 -8.55 13.03
N LEU A 294 -3.61 -8.37 14.32
CA LEU A 294 -3.89 -9.47 15.25
C LEU A 294 -5.29 -10.06 15.11
N SER A 295 -6.20 -9.40 14.38
CA SER A 295 -7.61 -9.78 14.26
C SER A 295 -8.00 -10.43 12.92
N LEU A 296 -7.04 -10.65 12.02
CA LEU A 296 -7.30 -11.19 10.68
C LEU A 296 -7.54 -12.71 10.70
N ASP A 297 -7.16 -13.40 11.78
CA ASP A 297 -7.43 -14.81 12.01
C ASP A 297 -8.91 -15.16 11.94
N LYS A 298 -9.79 -14.21 12.25
CA LYS A 298 -11.25 -14.33 12.13
C LYS A 298 -11.76 -14.65 10.71
N ILE A 299 -10.95 -14.42 9.67
CA ILE A 299 -11.33 -14.75 8.28
C ILE A 299 -11.26 -16.27 8.04
N SER A 300 -10.47 -17.00 8.82
CA SER A 300 -10.21 -18.42 8.59
C SER A 300 -10.36 -19.24 9.85
N ASN A 301 -11.03 -20.39 9.76
CA ASN A 301 -11.05 -21.37 10.86
C ASN A 301 -9.70 -22.10 11.06
N THR A 302 -8.66 -21.71 10.31
CA THR A 302 -7.29 -22.25 10.41
C THR A 302 -6.44 -21.35 11.31
N GLN A 303 -5.87 -21.91 12.38
CA GLN A 303 -4.90 -21.20 13.23
C GLN A 303 -3.66 -20.78 12.41
N GLY A 304 -3.14 -19.57 12.66
CA GLY A 304 -1.87 -19.09 12.10
C GLY A 304 -1.96 -18.21 10.85
N THR A 305 -3.11 -17.59 10.57
CA THR A 305 -3.30 -16.77 9.36
C THR A 305 -3.05 -15.29 9.55
N ASN A 306 -2.70 -14.79 10.72
CA ASN A 306 -2.33 -13.38 10.85
C ASN A 306 -0.99 -13.11 10.12
N PRO A 307 -0.83 -11.98 9.41
CA PRO A 307 0.46 -11.62 8.84
C PRO A 307 1.43 -11.13 9.94
N PRO A 308 2.74 -11.36 9.79
CA PRO A 308 3.74 -10.56 10.45
C PRO A 308 3.63 -9.11 9.98
N LEU A 309 3.45 -8.18 10.93
CA LEU A 309 3.46 -6.74 10.72
C LEU A 309 4.83 -6.20 11.13
N LEU A 310 5.56 -5.66 10.16
CA LEU A 310 6.90 -5.13 10.34
C LEU A 310 6.95 -3.65 10.01
N SER A 311 7.81 -2.92 10.71
CA SER A 311 8.16 -1.56 10.33
C SER A 311 9.66 -1.30 10.46
N THR A 312 10.16 -0.33 9.71
CA THR A 312 11.42 0.33 10.07
C THR A 312 11.19 1.40 11.12
N GLN A 313 12.10 1.53 12.08
CA GLN A 313 12.16 2.68 13.00
C GLN A 313 12.75 3.93 12.34
N LEU A 314 12.38 4.19 11.07
CA LEU A 314 12.75 5.42 10.37
C LEU A 314 12.23 6.62 11.15
N SER A 315 13.09 7.63 11.34
CA SER A 315 12.71 8.90 11.96
C SER A 315 13.16 10.10 11.14
N PHE A 316 12.32 11.12 11.09
CA PHE A 316 12.62 12.45 10.56
C PHE A 316 12.75 13.51 11.66
N ALA A 317 12.78 13.12 12.95
CA ALA A 317 12.92 14.05 14.07
C ALA A 317 14.17 14.95 13.96
N ASN A 318 15.26 14.42 13.40
CA ASN A 318 16.52 15.14 13.17
C ASN A 318 16.68 15.63 11.73
N SER A 319 15.64 15.62 10.91
CA SER A 319 15.73 16.11 9.53
C SER A 319 15.94 17.63 9.51
N ARG A 320 16.70 18.14 8.53
CA ARG A 320 16.83 19.58 8.27
C ARG A 320 15.62 20.18 7.54
N TYR A 321 14.71 19.35 7.01
CA TYR A 321 13.53 19.79 6.28
C TYR A 321 12.27 19.65 7.13
N THR A 322 11.57 20.76 7.36
CA THR A 322 10.33 20.78 8.16
C THR A 322 9.21 19.95 7.53
N GLN A 323 9.20 19.83 6.20
CA GLN A 323 8.27 18.97 5.47
C GLN A 323 8.47 17.49 5.81
N LEU A 324 9.71 17.04 6.02
CA LEU A 324 9.98 15.66 6.47
C LEU A 324 9.64 15.51 7.96
N GLN A 325 10.01 16.48 8.80
CA GLN A 325 9.66 16.46 10.24
C GLN A 325 8.15 16.33 10.50
N ALA A 326 7.29 16.81 9.59
CA ALA A 326 5.84 16.69 9.73
C ALA A 326 5.33 15.23 9.84
N TYR A 327 6.08 14.24 9.35
CA TYR A 327 5.72 12.82 9.58
C TYR A 327 5.69 12.45 11.06
N GLU A 328 6.58 13.04 11.87
CA GLU A 328 6.61 12.82 13.33
C GLU A 328 5.41 13.42 14.05
N GLN A 329 4.64 14.27 13.37
CA GLN A 329 3.40 14.88 13.87
C GLN A 329 2.16 14.14 13.35
N GLY A 330 2.34 12.99 12.67
CA GLY A 330 1.26 12.16 12.15
C GLY A 330 0.75 12.54 10.76
N PHE A 331 1.42 13.44 10.05
CA PHE A 331 1.06 13.71 8.64
C PHE A 331 1.61 12.64 7.71
N VAL A 332 0.86 12.33 6.65
CA VAL A 332 1.24 11.42 5.56
C VAL A 332 1.40 9.96 5.99
N LYS A 333 2.40 9.67 6.83
CA LYS A 333 2.76 8.38 7.43
C LYS A 333 3.28 7.32 6.46
N GLU A 334 2.57 7.05 5.38
CA GLU A 334 2.87 5.93 4.47
C GLU A 334 2.30 6.19 3.07
N GLY A 335 2.77 5.43 2.09
CA GLY A 335 2.27 5.38 0.73
C GLY A 335 3.40 4.98 -0.21
N VAL A 336 3.04 4.46 -1.39
CA VAL A 336 4.01 4.11 -2.43
C VAL A 336 5.11 3.17 -1.91
N GLY A 337 4.76 2.29 -0.96
CA GLY A 337 5.66 1.29 -0.37
C GLY A 337 6.85 1.83 0.43
N ALA A 338 6.78 3.05 0.96
CA ALA A 338 7.88 3.72 1.66
C ALA A 338 8.44 2.89 2.82
N GLY A 339 7.57 2.32 3.67
CA GLY A 339 8.01 1.45 4.77
C GLY A 339 8.78 0.22 4.29
N ALA A 340 8.25 -0.47 3.29
CA ALA A 340 8.88 -1.67 2.73
C ALA A 340 10.19 -1.38 1.98
N ALA A 341 10.30 -0.22 1.32
CA ALA A 341 11.55 0.23 0.73
C ALA A 341 12.63 0.35 1.81
N CYS A 342 12.35 1.00 2.93
CA CYS A 342 13.28 1.08 4.06
C CYS A 342 13.63 -0.30 4.65
N ILE A 343 12.64 -1.22 4.73
CA ILE A 343 12.88 -2.61 5.13
C ILE A 343 13.86 -3.27 4.16
N ALA A 344 13.68 -3.10 2.85
CA ALA A 344 14.58 -3.65 1.83
C ALA A 344 16.00 -3.11 1.96
N ALA A 345 16.16 -1.81 2.23
CA ALA A 345 17.48 -1.21 2.46
C ALA A 345 18.21 -1.84 3.66
N TYR A 346 17.47 -2.11 4.74
CA TYR A 346 18.01 -2.83 5.88
C TYR A 346 18.34 -4.28 5.54
N LEU A 347 17.45 -5.00 4.84
CA LEU A 347 17.68 -6.41 4.52
C LEU A 347 18.85 -6.62 3.57
N TYR A 348 18.97 -5.76 2.54
CA TYR A 348 19.96 -5.92 1.48
C TYR A 348 21.35 -5.42 1.89
N GLN A 349 21.44 -4.24 2.51
CA GLN A 349 22.72 -3.57 2.80
C GLN A 349 22.86 -3.15 4.27
N ASN A 350 21.97 -3.59 5.16
CA ASN A 350 21.98 -3.25 6.58
C ASN A 350 22.05 -1.73 6.84
N TRP A 351 21.33 -0.95 6.02
CA TRP A 351 21.31 0.50 6.16
C TRP A 351 20.87 0.91 7.56
N SER A 352 21.55 1.92 8.11
CA SER A 352 21.19 2.53 9.37
C SER A 352 20.11 3.61 9.19
N GLN A 353 19.57 4.09 10.31
CA GLN A 353 18.72 5.27 10.36
C GLN A 353 19.38 6.51 9.72
N SER A 354 20.68 6.73 9.93
CA SER A 354 21.37 7.89 9.37
C SER A 354 21.53 7.78 7.85
N GLN A 355 21.81 6.58 7.32
CA GLN A 355 21.92 6.36 5.88
C GLN A 355 20.57 6.58 5.18
N LEU A 356 19.48 6.08 5.76
CA LEU A 356 18.14 6.34 5.24
C LEU A 356 17.83 7.83 5.22
N LEU A 357 18.05 8.53 6.34
CA LEU A 357 17.77 9.96 6.44
C LEU A 357 18.54 10.77 5.39
N VAL A 358 19.85 10.53 5.26
CA VAL A 358 20.68 11.23 4.26
C VAL A 358 20.17 10.98 2.84
N ALA A 359 19.91 9.72 2.48
CA ALA A 359 19.41 9.39 1.13
C ALA A 359 18.08 10.09 0.81
N ILE A 360 17.15 10.14 1.78
CA ILE A 360 15.84 10.78 1.62
C ILE A 360 15.97 12.30 1.53
N GLU A 361 16.80 12.90 2.38
CA GLU A 361 17.08 14.33 2.34
C GLU A 361 17.75 14.76 1.03
N ASP A 362 18.62 13.94 0.47
CA ASP A 362 19.26 14.22 -0.82
C ASP A 362 18.24 14.18 -1.97
N GLN A 363 17.25 13.28 -1.94
CA GLN A 363 16.12 13.32 -2.88
C GLN A 363 15.31 14.61 -2.73
N PHE A 364 15.00 14.97 -1.48
CA PHE A 364 14.20 16.15 -1.19
C PHE A 364 14.94 17.44 -1.61
N GLN A 365 16.25 17.50 -1.37
CA GLN A 365 17.09 18.61 -1.79
C GLN A 365 17.06 18.78 -3.31
N ARG A 366 17.25 17.69 -4.06
CA ARG A 366 17.19 17.72 -5.54
C ARG A 366 15.82 18.16 -6.05
N LEU A 367 14.73 17.69 -5.43
CA LEU A 367 13.36 18.11 -5.78
C LEU A 367 13.14 19.61 -5.55
N CYS A 368 13.69 20.16 -4.46
CA CYS A 368 13.61 21.60 -4.20
C CYS A 368 14.43 22.42 -5.21
N GLN A 369 15.56 21.89 -5.68
CA GLN A 369 16.43 22.55 -6.68
C GLN A 369 15.85 22.52 -8.09
N SER A 370 15.12 21.46 -8.48
CA SER A 370 14.50 21.36 -9.81
C SER A 370 13.22 22.20 -9.98
N LYS A 371 12.70 22.76 -8.89
CA LYS A 371 11.58 23.72 -8.89
C LYS A 371 12.03 25.19 -9.02
N VAL A 372 13.34 25.44 -8.95
CA VAL A 372 13.98 26.74 -9.22
C VAL A 372 14.44 26.74 -10.67
#